data_AF-A0A453FER6-F1
#
_entry.id   AF-A0A453FER6-F1
#
_cell.length_a   1.000
_cell.length_b   1.000
_cell.length_c   1.000
_cell.angle_alpha   90.00
_cell.angle_beta   90.00
_cell.angle_gamma   90.00
#
_symmetry.space_group_name_H-M   'P 1'
#
loop_
_entity.id
_entity.type
_entity.pdbx_description
1 polymer ?
#
loop_
_entity_poly.entity_id
_entity_poly.type
_entity_poly.pdbx_seq_one_letter_code
_entity_poly.pdbx_strand_id
1 'polypeptide(L)'
;RALCLAVVAILAALVASSPTKGWSGRSLSLLDPTYASKYIPIIASVSEHQPPTWPSYFMAINVLAFLVPAGIISCFLPLSDASSFLVLYLVTSVYFSGVMVRLMLVLAPAVCILSGIALSEAFNVLTRSMKFQRPISDDTLPTAGDSTPGSSSTATITTSTKNANIKKEKMGTISKERSSKKSRKETELVGSSPVRPEKEEKLCVLPSEASAMGILFLIMLCGLYVIHCVWAAAEAYSAPSIVLTSRSHDGLHVYDDFRESYAWLRHNTEVDDKVASWWDYGYQTTAMANRTVIVDNNTWNNTHIATVGTAMSSPEKGAWEIFNSLDVKYVLVVFGGLIGYPSDDINKFLWMVRIGGGEFPHIKEQDYLRDGNYRVDAQGTPTMLNCLMYKLCYYRFAETDGKGFDRARRYEIGRKHFKLTHFEEVFTTQHWMVRIYKLKPQKNRVRGKLKLKLKSSSKTSLMRKGAGKKNPWQ
;
A
#
# COMPACT_ATOMS: atom_id res chain seq x y z
N ARG A 1 -1.77 -8.90 34.27
CA ARG A 1 -0.53 -8.14 34.56
C ARG A 1 0.74 -9.02 34.56
N ALA A 2 0.96 -9.90 35.54
CA ALA A 2 2.17 -10.75 35.59
C ALA A 2 2.37 -11.62 34.33
N LEU A 3 1.29 -12.16 33.75
CA LEU A 3 1.34 -12.94 32.51
C LEU A 3 1.86 -12.13 31.30
N CYS A 4 1.42 -10.87 31.13
CA CYS A 4 1.93 -10.02 30.04
C CYS A 4 3.42 -9.68 30.24
N LEU A 5 3.84 -9.39 31.47
CA LEU A 5 5.25 -9.16 31.78
C LEU A 5 6.10 -10.42 31.55
N ALA A 6 5.58 -11.60 31.90
CA ALA A 6 6.23 -12.88 31.62
C ALA A 6 6.32 -13.15 30.11
N VAL A 7 5.25 -12.92 29.34
CA VAL A 7 5.25 -13.09 27.87
C VAL A 7 6.23 -12.13 27.21
N VAL A 8 6.26 -10.86 27.61
CA VAL A 8 7.22 -9.86 27.10
C VAL A 8 8.66 -10.21 27.49
N ALA A 9 8.90 -10.64 28.73
CA ALA A 9 10.23 -11.06 29.19
C ALA A 9 10.70 -12.35 28.48
N ILE A 10 9.81 -13.31 28.25
CA ILE A 10 10.09 -14.53 27.48
C ILE A 10 10.39 -14.17 26.02
N LEU A 11 9.61 -13.28 25.38
CA LEU A 11 9.90 -12.77 24.03
C LEU A 11 11.26 -12.08 23.96
N ALA A 12 11.56 -11.17 24.89
CA ALA A 12 12.84 -10.47 24.95
C ALA A 12 14.01 -11.45 25.17
N ALA A 13 13.86 -12.43 26.07
CA ALA A 13 14.86 -13.47 26.30
C ALA A 13 15.01 -14.39 25.07
N LEU A 14 13.93 -14.71 24.35
CA LEU A 14 13.98 -15.49 23.12
C LEU A 14 14.69 -14.71 22.00
N VAL A 15 14.46 -13.41 21.88
CA VAL A 15 15.11 -12.55 20.88
C VAL A 15 16.60 -12.39 21.19
N ALA A 16 16.97 -12.13 22.45
CA ALA A 16 18.36 -11.87 22.83
C ALA A 16 19.31 -13.09 22.71
N SER A 17 18.79 -14.31 22.76
CA SER A 17 19.61 -15.54 22.92
C SER A 17 19.83 -16.36 21.63
N SER A 18 19.99 -15.76 20.45
CA SER A 18 20.41 -16.52 19.25
C SER A 18 20.98 -15.69 18.09
N PRO A 19 21.91 -16.25 17.28
CA PRO A 19 22.44 -15.57 16.09
C PRO A 19 21.49 -15.51 14.87
N THR A 20 20.58 -16.48 14.69
CA THR A 20 19.63 -16.55 13.53
C THR A 20 18.28 -17.23 13.80
N LYS A 21 18.13 -17.96 14.92
CA LYS A 21 16.91 -18.52 15.56
C LYS A 21 15.74 -19.11 14.73
N GLY A 22 15.89 -19.45 13.46
CA GLY A 22 14.80 -20.03 12.65
C GLY A 22 13.68 -19.04 12.31
N TRP A 23 13.90 -17.74 12.51
CA TRP A 23 13.01 -16.69 12.00
C TRP A 23 13.31 -16.50 10.51
N SER A 24 12.26 -16.36 9.69
CA SER A 24 12.44 -16.01 8.27
C SER A 24 13.10 -14.63 8.15
N GLY A 25 13.87 -14.39 7.08
CA GLY A 25 14.50 -13.09 6.83
C GLY A 25 13.48 -11.92 6.80
N ARG A 26 12.27 -12.17 6.28
CA ARG A 26 11.15 -11.21 6.29
C ARG A 26 10.59 -10.92 7.68
N SER A 27 10.61 -11.89 8.60
CA SER A 27 10.20 -11.66 9.99
C SER A 27 11.32 -11.02 10.83
N LEU A 28 12.59 -11.30 10.52
CA LEU A 28 13.72 -10.64 11.17
C LEU A 28 13.80 -9.16 10.80
N SER A 29 13.50 -8.79 9.54
CA SER A 29 13.46 -7.39 9.10
C SER A 29 12.37 -6.53 9.76
N LEU A 30 11.39 -7.13 10.45
CA LEU A 30 10.40 -6.41 11.26
C LEU A 30 10.90 -6.07 12.67
N LEU A 31 11.96 -6.74 13.12
CA LEU A 31 12.61 -6.51 14.42
C LEU A 31 13.88 -5.66 14.26
N ASP A 32 14.65 -5.91 13.20
CA ASP A 32 15.78 -5.09 12.76
C ASP A 32 15.54 -4.54 11.35
N PRO A 33 15.10 -3.28 11.20
CA PRO A 33 14.88 -2.67 9.89
C PRO A 33 16.17 -2.53 9.06
N THR A 34 17.35 -2.59 9.68
CA THR A 34 18.64 -2.48 8.97
C THR A 34 19.11 -3.82 8.38
N TYR A 35 18.54 -4.94 8.81
CA TYR A 35 18.92 -6.27 8.32
C TYR A 35 18.60 -6.45 6.83
N ALA A 36 17.39 -6.07 6.40
CA ALA A 36 16.97 -6.24 5.01
C ALA A 36 17.81 -5.43 4.03
N SER A 37 18.07 -4.15 4.32
CA SER A 37 18.83 -3.26 3.43
C SER A 37 20.29 -3.67 3.26
N LYS A 38 20.87 -4.33 4.28
CA LYS A 38 22.27 -4.79 4.26
C LYS A 38 22.47 -6.19 3.68
N TYR A 39 21.55 -7.12 3.94
CA TYR A 39 21.76 -8.55 3.63
C TYR A 39 20.80 -9.13 2.58
N ILE A 40 19.61 -8.54 2.36
CA ILE A 40 18.60 -9.10 1.44
C ILE A 40 18.00 -7.96 0.57
N PRO A 41 18.71 -7.52 -0.49
CA PRO A 41 18.28 -6.38 -1.31
C PRO A 41 16.92 -6.57 -2.00
N ILE A 42 16.48 -7.82 -2.22
CA ILE A 42 15.13 -8.12 -2.73
C ILE A 42 14.05 -7.63 -1.75
N ILE A 43 14.22 -7.83 -0.44
CA ILE A 43 13.28 -7.36 0.59
C ILE A 43 13.31 -5.83 0.68
N ALA A 44 14.48 -5.20 0.54
CA ALA A 44 14.61 -3.75 0.59
C ALA A 44 14.11 -3.02 -0.67
N SER A 45 14.07 -3.70 -1.83
CA SER A 45 13.62 -3.12 -3.10
C SER A 45 12.11 -2.85 -3.18
N VAL A 46 11.31 -3.51 -2.33
CA VAL A 46 9.85 -3.33 -2.29
C VAL A 46 9.52 -2.00 -1.59
N SER A 47 8.83 -1.09 -2.28
CA SER A 47 8.47 0.22 -1.72
C SER A 47 7.58 0.14 -0.47
N GLU A 48 6.70 -0.86 -0.39
CA GLU A 48 5.84 -1.12 0.77
C GLU A 48 6.60 -1.49 2.06
N HIS A 49 7.85 -1.95 1.92
CA HIS A 49 8.72 -2.34 3.04
C HIS A 49 9.49 -1.16 3.64
N GLN A 50 9.41 0.02 3.02
CA GLN A 50 10.06 1.24 3.54
C GLN A 50 9.32 1.76 4.78
N PRO A 51 10.00 2.52 5.67
CA PRO A 51 9.35 3.15 6.81
C PRO A 51 8.47 4.34 6.38
N PRO A 52 7.26 4.51 6.94
CA PRO A 52 6.40 5.64 6.63
C PRO A 52 6.92 6.94 7.22
N THR A 53 6.58 8.06 6.56
CA THR A 53 6.86 9.41 7.07
C THR A 53 5.63 9.96 7.81
N TRP A 54 5.81 11.00 8.64
CA TRP A 54 4.69 11.60 9.39
C TRP A 54 3.52 12.08 8.50
N PRO A 55 3.71 12.61 7.26
CA PRO A 55 2.59 12.96 6.38
C PRO A 55 1.80 11.73 5.92
N SER A 56 2.43 10.56 5.81
CA SER A 56 1.74 9.30 5.47
C SER A 56 0.76 8.90 6.56
N TYR A 57 1.14 9.05 7.83
CA TYR A 57 0.22 8.87 8.96
C TYR A 57 -0.91 9.90 8.93
N PHE A 58 -0.59 11.20 8.77
CA PHE A 58 -1.61 12.23 8.74
C PHE A 58 -2.60 12.04 7.58
N MET A 59 -2.13 11.64 6.40
CA MET A 59 -2.98 11.30 5.25
C MET A 59 -3.91 10.11 5.53
N ALA A 60 -3.44 9.10 6.27
CA ALA A 60 -4.20 7.88 6.55
C ALA A 60 -5.21 8.02 7.69
N ILE A 61 -4.89 8.74 8.77
CA ILE A 61 -5.73 8.81 9.98
C ILE A 61 -6.25 10.22 10.31
N ASN A 62 -5.68 11.28 9.72
CA ASN A 62 -6.12 12.69 9.83
C ASN A 62 -6.58 13.07 11.27
N VAL A 63 -7.86 13.42 11.45
CA VAL A 63 -8.44 13.87 12.72
C VAL A 63 -8.24 12.85 13.86
N LEU A 64 -8.27 11.55 13.55
CA LEU A 64 -8.10 10.48 14.54
C LEU A 64 -6.75 10.59 15.28
N ALA A 65 -5.70 11.08 14.61
CA ALA A 65 -4.36 11.26 15.20
C ALA A 65 -4.40 12.12 16.48
N PHE A 66 -5.28 13.12 16.54
CA PHE A 66 -5.46 13.97 17.71
C PHE A 66 -6.37 13.35 18.78
N LEU A 67 -7.26 12.42 18.42
CA LEU A 67 -8.15 11.73 19.36
C LEU A 67 -7.49 10.51 20.03
N VAL A 68 -6.48 9.89 19.40
CA VAL A 68 -5.78 8.73 19.97
C VAL A 68 -5.20 9.00 21.36
N PRO A 69 -4.47 10.11 21.62
CA PRO A 69 -3.99 10.43 22.97
C PRO A 69 -5.09 10.53 24.02
N ALA A 70 -6.24 11.13 23.66
CA ALA A 70 -7.40 11.20 24.56
C ALA A 70 -7.97 9.80 24.85
N GLY A 71 -8.10 8.94 23.83
CA GLY A 71 -8.58 7.56 24.00
C GLY A 71 -7.65 6.68 24.84
N ILE A 72 -6.34 6.92 24.78
CA ILE A 72 -5.36 6.28 25.66
C ILE A 72 -5.61 6.70 27.12
N ILE A 73 -5.80 7.99 27.38
CA ILE A 73 -6.09 8.52 28.72
C ILE A 73 -7.39 7.90 29.27
N SER A 74 -8.47 7.91 28.47
CA SER A 74 -9.74 7.23 28.79
C SER A 74 -9.54 5.77 29.20
N CYS A 75 -8.72 5.01 28.46
CA CYS A 75 -8.42 3.61 28.76
C CYS A 75 -7.65 3.38 30.08
N PHE A 76 -6.96 4.40 30.60
CA PHE A 76 -6.30 4.36 31.91
C PHE A 76 -7.22 4.75 33.08
N LEU A 77 -8.29 5.51 32.84
CA LEU A 77 -9.20 5.98 33.90
C LEU A 77 -10.26 4.95 34.35
N PRO A 78 -10.40 3.79 33.67
CA PRO A 78 -10.53 2.54 34.42
C PRO A 78 -9.64 1.42 33.85
N LEU A 79 -8.68 0.96 34.66
CA LEU A 79 -7.77 -0.14 34.32
C LEU A 79 -8.45 -1.52 34.33
N SER A 80 -9.22 -1.81 33.29
CA SER A 80 -9.78 -3.13 32.97
C SER A 80 -8.76 -4.00 32.23
N ASP A 81 -8.89 -5.33 32.31
CA ASP A 81 -8.07 -6.24 31.51
C ASP A 81 -8.24 -5.97 30.00
N ALA A 82 -9.46 -5.61 29.56
CA ALA A 82 -9.75 -5.27 28.17
C ALA A 82 -9.07 -3.96 27.70
N SER A 83 -9.04 -2.92 28.54
CA SER A 83 -8.34 -1.67 28.19
C SER A 83 -6.82 -1.87 28.20
N SER A 84 -6.29 -2.73 29.08
CA SER A 84 -4.87 -3.10 29.08
C SER A 84 -4.44 -3.85 27.80
N PHE A 85 -5.31 -4.70 27.25
CA PHE A 85 -5.09 -5.36 25.95
C PHE A 85 -5.10 -4.35 24.80
N LEU A 86 -6.05 -3.41 24.78
CA LEU A 86 -6.15 -2.40 23.73
C LEU A 86 -4.93 -1.45 23.70
N VAL A 87 -4.43 -1.03 24.87
CA VAL A 87 -3.21 -0.22 24.97
C VAL A 87 -1.99 -1.00 24.47
N LEU A 88 -1.85 -2.28 24.83
CA LEU A 88 -0.78 -3.13 24.33
C LEU A 88 -0.86 -3.29 22.80
N TYR A 89 -2.06 -3.56 22.26
CA TYR A 89 -2.30 -3.68 20.82
C TYR A 89 -1.94 -2.38 20.07
N LEU A 90 -2.29 -1.20 20.60
CA LEU A 90 -1.85 0.06 20.00
C LEU A 90 -0.32 0.19 20.01
N VAL A 91 0.33 0.03 21.17
CA VAL A 91 1.79 0.24 21.30
C VAL A 91 2.57 -0.68 20.35
N THR A 92 2.18 -1.96 20.28
CA THR A 92 2.77 -2.92 19.34
C THR A 92 2.48 -2.56 17.88
N SER A 93 1.27 -2.10 17.55
CA SER A 93 0.92 -1.71 16.17
C SER A 93 1.62 -0.44 15.70
N VAL A 94 1.79 0.56 16.57
CA VAL A 94 2.53 1.80 16.28
C VAL A 94 4.00 1.51 16.00
N TYR A 95 4.62 0.59 16.76
CA TYR A 95 5.99 0.14 16.48
C TYR A 95 6.09 -0.51 15.09
N PHE A 96 5.22 -1.49 14.79
CA PHE A 96 5.27 -2.20 13.52
C PHE A 96 4.90 -1.34 12.31
N SER A 97 3.94 -0.41 12.43
CA SER A 97 3.70 0.57 11.37
C SER A 97 4.89 1.52 11.20
N GLY A 98 5.60 1.87 12.27
CA GLY A 98 6.81 2.69 12.21
C GLY A 98 7.96 2.06 11.43
N VAL A 99 8.04 0.72 11.45
CA VAL A 99 9.03 -0.05 10.67
C VAL A 99 8.65 -0.15 9.19
N MET A 100 7.37 -0.31 8.86
CA MET A 100 6.92 -0.70 7.52
C MET A 100 5.57 -0.11 7.13
N VAL A 101 5.52 0.64 6.01
CA VAL A 101 4.29 1.29 5.49
C VAL A 101 3.10 0.35 5.43
N ARG A 102 3.29 -0.88 4.94
CA ARG A 102 2.21 -1.89 4.80
C ARG A 102 1.52 -2.22 6.14
N LEU A 103 2.23 -2.13 7.26
CA LEU A 103 1.71 -2.46 8.59
C LEU A 103 0.88 -1.33 9.21
N MET A 104 0.81 -0.16 8.57
CA MET A 104 -0.19 0.88 8.89
C MET A 104 -1.63 0.37 8.77
N LEU A 105 -1.88 -0.65 7.94
CA LEU A 105 -3.18 -1.36 7.88
C LEU A 105 -3.54 -2.04 9.21
N VAL A 106 -2.55 -2.53 9.96
CA VAL A 106 -2.74 -3.19 11.26
C VAL A 106 -2.93 -2.17 12.40
N LEU A 107 -2.40 -0.95 12.22
CA LEU A 107 -2.63 0.17 13.14
C LEU A 107 -4.06 0.73 13.05
N ALA A 108 -4.66 0.77 11.86
CA ALA A 108 -5.94 1.45 11.63
C ALA A 108 -7.08 0.98 12.57
N PRO A 109 -7.32 -0.33 12.82
CA PRO A 109 -8.35 -0.77 13.76
C PRO A 109 -8.11 -0.30 15.20
N ALA A 110 -6.86 -0.34 15.68
CA ALA A 110 -6.51 0.14 17.02
C ALA A 110 -6.82 1.64 17.20
N VAL A 111 -6.46 2.44 16.19
CA VAL A 111 -6.74 3.88 16.14
C VAL A 111 -8.23 4.15 16.14
N CYS A 112 -9.01 3.49 15.26
CA CYS A 112 -10.46 3.68 15.18
C CYS A 112 -11.18 3.36 16.50
N ILE A 113 -10.79 2.29 17.20
CA ILE A 113 -11.40 1.91 18.49
C ILE A 113 -11.08 2.97 19.55
N LEU A 114 -9.83 3.39 19.69
CA LEU A 114 -9.42 4.36 20.72
C LEU A 114 -10.00 5.76 20.47
N SER A 115 -9.98 6.24 19.22
CA SER A 115 -10.64 7.50 18.87
C SER A 115 -12.16 7.42 19.05
N GLY A 116 -12.77 6.25 18.81
CA GLY A 116 -14.20 6.01 19.08
C GLY A 116 -14.55 6.09 20.57
N ILE A 117 -13.71 5.52 21.45
CA ILE A 117 -13.86 5.65 22.91
C ILE A 117 -13.74 7.11 23.33
N ALA A 118 -12.70 7.82 22.88
CA ALA A 118 -12.48 9.24 23.18
C ALA A 118 -13.68 10.11 22.76
N LEU A 119 -14.20 9.88 21.55
CA LEU A 119 -15.34 10.61 21.00
C LEU A 119 -16.63 10.29 21.77
N SER A 120 -16.85 9.03 22.14
CA SER A 120 -18.01 8.59 22.93
C SER A 120 -18.02 9.21 24.33
N GLU A 121 -16.88 9.21 25.03
CA GLU A 121 -16.76 9.86 26.34
C GLU A 121 -16.96 11.37 26.26
N ALA A 122 -16.37 12.04 25.27
CA ALA A 122 -16.59 13.46 25.02
C ALA A 122 -18.08 13.78 24.79
N PHE A 123 -18.77 13.02 23.92
CA PHE A 123 -20.22 13.17 23.74
C PHE A 123 -21.02 12.88 25.01
N ASN A 124 -20.64 11.89 25.82
CA ASN A 124 -21.32 11.58 27.08
C ASN A 124 -21.19 12.72 28.11
N VAL A 125 -20.01 13.30 28.27
CA VAL A 125 -19.78 14.44 29.20
C VAL A 125 -20.56 15.68 28.75
N LEU A 126 -20.53 16.00 27.46
CA LEU A 126 -21.23 17.16 26.91
C LEU A 126 -22.76 16.97 26.98
N THR A 127 -23.29 15.82 26.57
CA THR A 127 -24.74 15.57 26.62
C THR A 127 -25.28 15.47 28.05
N ARG A 128 -24.50 14.98 29.02
CA ARG A 128 -24.85 15.04 30.45
C ARG A 128 -24.88 16.48 30.98
N SER A 129 -23.89 17.30 30.63
CA SER A 129 -23.83 18.72 31.03
C SER A 129 -25.09 19.48 30.57
N MET A 130 -25.48 19.33 29.30
CA MET A 130 -26.72 19.95 28.78
C MET A 130 -28.00 19.43 29.46
N LYS A 131 -28.06 18.14 29.81
CA LYS A 131 -29.24 17.55 30.48
C LYS A 131 -29.39 18.06 31.91
N PHE A 132 -28.29 18.19 32.65
CA PHE A 132 -28.29 18.67 34.04
C PHE A 132 -28.65 20.17 34.15
N GLN A 133 -28.39 20.95 33.10
CA GLN A 133 -28.67 22.39 33.04
C GLN A 133 -30.00 22.76 32.37
N ARG A 134 -30.87 21.78 32.10
CA ARG A 134 -32.32 22.04 31.98
C ARG A 134 -32.94 21.86 33.38
N PRO A 135 -33.03 22.91 34.21
CA PRO A 135 -33.91 22.85 35.36
C PRO A 135 -35.34 22.63 34.88
N ILE A 136 -36.13 21.94 35.70
CA ILE A 136 -37.55 21.68 35.51
C ILE A 136 -38.26 23.01 35.22
N SER A 137 -38.63 23.21 33.95
CA SER A 137 -39.49 24.31 33.52
C SER A 137 -40.89 23.77 33.37
N ASP A 138 -41.48 23.42 34.51
CA ASP A 138 -42.91 23.23 34.78
C ASP A 138 -43.05 22.85 36.25
N ASP A 139 -42.82 23.80 37.17
CA ASP A 139 -43.49 23.79 38.47
C ASP A 139 -43.40 25.13 39.21
N THR A 140 -44.49 25.46 39.91
CA THR A 140 -44.69 26.61 40.82
C THR A 140 -44.91 28.00 40.20
N LEU A 141 -46.18 28.43 40.24
CA LEU A 141 -46.59 29.83 40.19
C LEU A 141 -46.93 30.28 41.63
N PRO A 142 -46.15 31.17 42.27
CA PRO A 142 -46.56 31.82 43.50
C PRO A 142 -46.85 33.31 43.27
N THR A 143 -47.98 33.79 43.75
CA THR A 143 -48.20 35.23 43.95
C THR A 143 -48.95 35.44 45.24
N ALA A 144 -48.22 35.80 46.29
CA ALA A 144 -48.79 36.29 47.53
C ALA A 144 -48.92 37.81 47.45
N GLY A 145 -50.11 38.33 47.80
CA GLY A 145 -50.35 39.74 48.09
C GLY A 145 -50.87 39.84 49.52
N ASP A 146 -50.37 40.81 50.28
CA ASP A 146 -50.49 40.84 51.74
C ASP A 146 -51.30 42.05 52.25
N SER A 147 -51.72 41.99 53.52
CA SER A 147 -52.35 43.02 54.37
C SER A 147 -53.86 43.30 54.28
N THR A 148 -54.39 43.81 55.40
CA THR A 148 -55.76 43.71 55.97
C THR A 148 -56.53 45.07 55.96
N PRO A 149 -57.67 45.26 56.66
CA PRO A 149 -58.99 44.61 56.52
C PRO A 149 -60.17 45.62 56.37
N GLY A 150 -61.35 45.16 55.93
CA GLY A 150 -62.64 45.76 56.35
C GLY A 150 -63.70 46.08 55.27
N SER A 151 -64.96 45.88 55.65
CA SER A 151 -66.18 46.47 55.07
C SER A 151 -66.52 46.24 53.59
N SER A 152 -67.30 45.19 53.31
CA SER A 152 -68.66 45.38 52.76
C SER A 152 -69.43 44.06 52.71
N SER A 153 -70.66 44.07 53.22
CA SER A 153 -71.59 42.94 53.20
C SER A 153 -72.65 43.13 52.11
N THR A 154 -72.98 42.07 51.36
CA THR A 154 -74.34 41.64 50.96
C THR A 154 -74.26 40.28 50.24
N ALA A 155 -75.32 39.48 50.35
CA ALA A 155 -75.35 38.04 50.04
C ALA A 155 -75.96 37.68 48.65
N THR A 156 -76.29 36.38 48.48
CA THR A 156 -77.18 35.73 47.48
C THR A 156 -76.41 34.97 46.37
N ILE A 157 -76.26 33.63 46.34
CA ILE A 157 -77.17 32.44 46.36
C ILE A 157 -77.55 31.93 44.94
N THR A 158 -77.56 30.58 44.76
CA THR A 158 -78.07 29.76 43.61
C THR A 158 -77.33 29.88 42.25
N THR A 159 -77.24 28.89 41.33
CA THR A 159 -77.76 27.49 41.16
C THR A 159 -76.93 26.79 40.05
N SER A 160 -76.32 25.60 40.22
CA SER A 160 -76.83 24.22 40.03
C SER A 160 -76.81 23.58 38.60
N THR A 161 -76.31 22.32 38.53
CA THR A 161 -76.74 21.18 37.67
C THR A 161 -76.19 21.01 36.22
N LYS A 162 -75.44 19.91 35.96
CA LYS A 162 -75.91 18.68 35.26
C LYS A 162 -74.87 17.53 35.16
N ASN A 163 -75.39 16.30 35.02
CA ASN A 163 -74.70 14.98 35.07
C ASN A 163 -74.27 14.48 33.65
N ALA A 164 -73.76 13.27 33.33
CA ALA A 164 -73.72 11.96 34.03
C ALA A 164 -72.74 10.92 33.40
N ASN A 165 -72.38 9.87 34.17
CA ASN A 165 -72.05 8.45 33.79
C ASN A 165 -70.88 8.15 32.78
N ILE A 166 -70.20 6.98 32.76
CA ILE A 166 -70.60 5.55 32.92
C ILE A 166 -69.49 4.69 33.62
N LYS A 167 -69.89 3.57 34.27
CA LYS A 167 -69.03 2.50 34.87
C LYS A 167 -68.88 1.25 33.99
N LYS A 168 -67.83 0.42 34.22
CA LYS A 168 -67.95 -1.07 34.21
C LYS A 168 -66.83 -1.80 35.00
N GLU A 169 -67.08 -3.05 35.39
CA GLU A 169 -66.31 -3.83 36.39
C GLU A 169 -65.69 -5.16 35.88
N LYS A 170 -64.70 -5.66 36.64
CA LYS A 170 -64.31 -7.04 37.01
C LYS A 170 -64.58 -8.26 36.11
N MET A 171 -63.64 -9.22 36.16
CA MET A 171 -63.90 -10.66 35.98
C MET A 171 -62.94 -11.53 36.81
N GLY A 172 -63.45 -12.64 37.35
CA GLY A 172 -62.79 -13.89 37.75
C GLY A 172 -63.81 -15.02 37.46
N THR A 173 -63.52 -16.30 37.22
CA THR A 173 -62.61 -17.27 37.87
C THR A 173 -62.63 -18.57 37.01
N ILE A 174 -61.74 -19.56 37.21
CA ILE A 174 -61.97 -21.04 37.20
C ILE A 174 -60.64 -21.83 37.07
N SER A 175 -60.62 -23.09 37.53
CA SER A 175 -59.44 -23.89 37.92
C SER A 175 -59.50 -25.38 37.50
N LYS A 176 -58.32 -26.03 37.36
CA LYS A 176 -57.95 -27.48 37.53
C LYS A 176 -56.50 -27.69 37.02
N GLU A 177 -55.50 -28.27 37.71
CA GLU A 177 -55.33 -29.60 38.38
C GLU A 177 -54.85 -30.73 37.41
N ARG A 178 -53.87 -31.64 37.66
CA ARG A 178 -52.65 -31.75 38.52
C ARG A 178 -51.95 -33.12 38.31
N SER A 179 -50.62 -33.19 38.23
CA SER A 179 -49.78 -34.37 38.62
C SER A 179 -48.28 -33.96 38.67
N SER A 180 -47.34 -34.49 39.48
CA SER A 180 -47.39 -35.43 40.62
C SER A 180 -46.22 -35.19 41.64
N LYS A 181 -46.28 -35.88 42.80
CA LYS A 181 -45.34 -35.98 43.97
C LYS A 181 -43.84 -36.15 43.58
N LYS A 182 -42.76 -35.97 44.38
CA LYS A 182 -42.35 -35.53 45.77
C LYS A 182 -40.77 -35.50 45.77
N SER A 183 -39.96 -35.00 46.73
CA SER A 183 -40.02 -33.89 47.72
C SER A 183 -38.74 -33.85 48.61
N ARG A 184 -38.35 -32.65 49.11
CA ARG A 184 -37.55 -32.35 50.34
C ARG A 184 -36.00 -32.23 50.27
N LYS A 185 -35.53 -30.97 50.31
CA LYS A 185 -34.49 -30.34 51.18
C LYS A 185 -34.32 -28.89 50.69
N GLU A 186 -33.97 -27.85 51.42
CA GLU A 186 -33.89 -27.46 52.85
C GLU A 186 -33.44 -25.97 52.78
N THR A 187 -33.72 -25.14 53.78
CA THR A 187 -33.70 -23.66 53.62
C THR A 187 -32.49 -23.00 54.27
N GLU A 188 -31.72 -22.19 53.54
CA GLU A 188 -30.78 -21.22 54.13
C GLU A 188 -30.84 -19.83 53.49
N LEU A 189 -31.24 -18.86 54.32
CA LEU A 189 -30.65 -17.52 54.48
C LEU A 189 -30.04 -16.82 53.24
N VAL A 190 -30.85 -15.98 52.57
CA VAL A 190 -30.32 -14.81 51.84
C VAL A 190 -30.37 -13.59 52.77
N GLY A 191 -29.24 -13.33 53.44
CA GLY A 191 -29.06 -12.13 54.25
C GLY A 191 -28.85 -10.89 53.38
N SER A 192 -29.59 -9.82 53.68
CA SER A 192 -29.37 -8.50 53.10
C SER A 192 -27.95 -7.99 53.38
N SER A 193 -27.26 -7.50 52.36
CA SER A 193 -26.08 -6.63 52.51
C SER A 193 -26.30 -5.32 51.74
N PRO A 194 -25.87 -4.17 52.29
CA PRO A 194 -26.35 -2.87 51.85
C PRO A 194 -25.70 -2.44 50.53
N VAL A 195 -26.51 -1.81 49.69
CA VAL A 195 -26.03 -1.01 48.56
C VAL A 195 -25.14 0.10 49.12
N ARG A 196 -23.84 0.04 48.83
CA ARG A 196 -22.93 1.15 49.10
C ARG A 196 -23.31 2.29 48.14
N PRO A 197 -23.46 3.54 48.60
CA PRO A 197 -23.63 4.65 47.68
C PRO A 197 -22.33 4.82 46.89
N GLU A 198 -22.41 4.70 45.57
CA GLU A 198 -21.36 5.27 44.72
C GLU A 198 -21.34 6.78 44.99
N LYS A 199 -20.18 7.29 45.40
CA LYS A 199 -19.94 8.72 45.36
C LYS A 199 -19.89 9.12 43.89
N GLU A 200 -20.96 9.71 43.38
CA GLU A 200 -20.90 10.45 42.13
C GLU A 200 -19.86 11.56 42.27
N GLU A 201 -18.68 11.36 41.67
CA GLU A 201 -17.68 12.42 41.61
C GLU A 201 -18.22 13.55 40.73
N LYS A 202 -18.44 14.70 41.36
CA LYS A 202 -18.81 15.96 40.70
C LYS A 202 -17.64 16.49 39.87
N LEU A 203 -17.37 15.84 38.74
CA LEU A 203 -16.33 16.25 37.80
C LEU A 203 -16.95 16.82 36.52
N CYS A 204 -16.77 18.13 36.36
CA CYS A 204 -16.98 18.90 35.12
C CYS A 204 -18.39 18.91 34.51
N VAL A 205 -19.35 19.52 35.22
CA VAL A 205 -20.53 20.12 34.54
C VAL A 205 -20.05 21.39 33.84
N LEU A 206 -19.94 21.37 32.52
CA LEU A 206 -19.61 22.56 31.72
C LEU A 206 -20.82 23.50 31.61
N PRO A 207 -20.63 24.82 31.37
CA PRO A 207 -21.72 25.72 30.99
C PRO A 207 -22.46 25.23 29.74
N SER A 208 -23.77 25.46 29.66
CA SER A 208 -24.64 24.90 28.61
C SER A 208 -24.22 25.35 27.22
N GLU A 209 -23.87 26.63 27.09
CA GLU A 209 -23.32 27.24 25.87
C GLU A 209 -22.00 26.61 25.45
N ALA A 210 -21.06 26.44 26.38
CA ALA A 210 -19.77 25.78 26.13
C ALA A 210 -19.97 24.31 25.72
N SER A 211 -20.94 23.63 26.33
CA SER A 211 -21.28 22.25 26.00
C SER A 211 -21.94 22.11 24.61
N ALA A 212 -22.80 23.06 24.23
CA ALA A 212 -23.41 23.11 22.90
C ALA A 212 -22.35 23.42 21.81
N MET A 213 -21.46 24.38 22.06
CA MET A 213 -20.32 24.67 21.18
C MET A 213 -19.38 23.46 21.04
N GLY A 214 -19.11 22.73 22.13
CA GLY A 214 -18.30 21.50 22.10
C GLY A 214 -18.92 20.40 21.22
N ILE A 215 -20.23 20.19 21.32
CA ILE A 215 -20.95 19.23 20.46
C ILE A 215 -20.89 19.66 18.98
N LEU A 216 -21.13 20.93 18.68
CA LEU A 216 -21.04 21.47 17.33
C LEU A 216 -19.62 21.29 16.75
N PHE A 217 -18.59 21.55 17.55
CA PHE A 217 -17.19 21.36 17.16
C PHE A 217 -16.86 19.89 16.87
N LEU A 218 -17.30 18.95 17.69
CA LEU A 218 -17.11 17.51 17.43
C LEU A 218 -17.83 17.05 16.15
N ILE A 219 -19.04 17.55 15.88
CA ILE A 219 -19.77 17.27 14.64
C ILE A 219 -19.01 17.84 13.43
N MET A 220 -18.48 19.07 13.52
CA MET A 220 -17.65 19.67 12.47
C MET A 220 -16.37 18.88 12.21
N LEU A 221 -15.67 18.41 13.25
CA LEU A 221 -14.49 17.55 13.11
C LEU A 221 -14.83 16.21 12.42
N CYS A 222 -15.97 15.60 12.76
CA CYS A 222 -16.43 14.38 12.10
C CYS A 222 -16.76 14.62 10.62
N GLY A 223 -17.39 15.74 10.28
CA GLY A 223 -17.64 16.14 8.90
C GLY A 223 -16.35 16.34 8.10
N LEU A 224 -15.37 17.03 8.68
CA LEU A 224 -14.06 17.26 8.06
C LEU A 224 -13.29 15.95 7.85
N TYR A 225 -13.36 15.02 8.82
CA TYR A 225 -12.82 13.66 8.66
C TYR A 225 -13.46 12.91 7.50
N VAL A 226 -14.81 12.93 7.37
CA VAL A 226 -15.51 12.27 6.24
C VAL A 226 -15.10 12.89 4.90
N ILE A 227 -15.05 14.22 4.79
CA ILE A 227 -14.62 14.92 3.57
C ILE A 227 -13.20 14.50 3.18
N HIS A 228 -12.26 14.46 4.14
CA HIS A 228 -10.90 13.99 3.90
C HIS A 228 -10.85 12.53 3.44
N CYS A 229 -11.58 11.63 4.08
CA CYS A 229 -11.61 10.21 3.70
C CYS A 229 -12.16 10.01 2.28
N VAL A 230 -13.21 10.73 1.90
CA VAL A 230 -13.79 10.67 0.54
C VAL A 230 -12.78 11.21 -0.49
N TRP A 231 -12.15 12.35 -0.21
CA TRP A 231 -11.13 12.93 -1.09
C TRP A 231 -9.90 12.03 -1.23
N ALA A 232 -9.36 11.52 -0.13
CA ALA A 232 -8.21 10.62 -0.13
C ALA A 232 -8.50 9.32 -0.89
N ALA A 233 -9.70 8.74 -0.71
CA ALA A 233 -10.13 7.56 -1.46
C ALA A 233 -10.21 7.83 -2.96
N ALA A 234 -10.84 8.94 -3.37
CA ALA A 234 -11.13 9.26 -4.77
C ALA A 234 -9.92 9.75 -5.58
N GLU A 235 -9.03 10.55 -4.97
CA GLU A 235 -7.92 11.19 -5.70
C GLU A 235 -6.58 10.47 -5.48
N ALA A 236 -6.33 9.88 -4.30
CA ALA A 236 -5.03 9.28 -3.98
C ALA A 236 -5.00 7.75 -4.10
N TYR A 237 -6.08 7.05 -3.74
CA TYR A 237 -6.09 5.58 -3.69
C TYR A 237 -6.77 4.90 -4.89
N SER A 238 -7.79 5.50 -5.52
CA SER A 238 -8.45 4.93 -6.71
C SER A 238 -7.73 5.23 -8.03
N ALA A 239 -6.47 4.79 -8.15
CA ALA A 239 -5.67 4.89 -9.37
C ALA A 239 -5.31 3.49 -9.93
N PRO A 240 -5.74 3.13 -11.16
CA PRO A 240 -5.34 1.87 -11.78
C PRO A 240 -3.85 1.88 -12.19
N SER A 241 -3.17 0.75 -12.00
CA SER A 241 -1.73 0.60 -12.32
C SER A 241 -1.44 -0.02 -13.69
N ILE A 242 -2.46 -0.58 -14.35
CA ILE A 242 -2.37 -1.21 -15.69
C ILE A 242 -2.62 -0.17 -16.79
N VAL A 243 -3.64 0.66 -16.60
CA VAL A 243 -4.03 1.73 -17.51
C VAL A 243 -3.58 3.03 -16.87
N LEU A 244 -2.63 3.74 -17.47
CA LEU A 244 -2.10 4.98 -16.89
C LEU A 244 -2.89 6.18 -17.40
N THR A 245 -3.33 7.04 -16.49
CA THR A 245 -4.02 8.29 -16.81
C THR A 245 -3.14 9.49 -16.55
N SER A 246 -3.02 10.39 -17.52
CA SER A 246 -2.36 11.69 -17.37
C SER A 246 -3.29 12.81 -17.78
N ARG A 247 -3.28 13.91 -17.03
CA ARG A 247 -4.11 15.10 -17.30
C ARG A 247 -3.21 16.20 -17.87
N SER A 248 -3.31 16.42 -19.17
CA SER A 248 -2.68 17.54 -19.88
C SER A 248 -3.62 18.74 -19.92
N HIS A 249 -3.11 19.87 -20.40
CA HIS A 249 -3.95 21.02 -20.80
C HIS A 249 -4.97 20.62 -21.88
N ASP A 250 -4.60 19.68 -22.76
CA ASP A 250 -5.43 19.20 -23.86
C ASP A 250 -6.50 18.16 -23.44
N GLY A 251 -6.51 17.75 -22.16
CA GLY A 251 -7.51 16.84 -21.59
C GLY A 251 -6.91 15.63 -20.86
N LEU A 252 -7.75 14.61 -20.67
CA LEU A 252 -7.37 13.33 -20.07
C LEU A 252 -6.82 12.40 -21.15
N HIS A 253 -5.52 12.09 -21.07
CA HIS A 253 -4.88 11.07 -21.88
C HIS A 253 -4.83 9.75 -21.11
N VAL A 254 -5.17 8.67 -21.82
CA VAL A 254 -5.20 7.31 -21.27
C VAL A 254 -4.20 6.48 -22.06
N TYR A 255 -3.18 5.97 -21.39
CA TYR A 255 -2.14 5.11 -21.96
C TYR A 255 -2.43 3.65 -21.58
N ASP A 256 -2.68 2.82 -22.58
CA ASP A 256 -3.01 1.39 -22.41
C ASP A 256 -1.98 0.45 -23.06
N ASP A 257 -0.76 0.94 -23.26
CA ASP A 257 0.36 0.21 -23.85
C ASP A 257 0.68 -1.12 -23.14
N PHE A 258 0.41 -1.23 -21.83
CA PHE A 258 0.58 -2.50 -21.11
C PHE A 258 -0.36 -3.57 -21.68
N ARG A 259 -1.67 -3.29 -21.80
CA ARG A 259 -2.62 -4.24 -22.38
C ARG A 259 -2.36 -4.47 -23.86
N GLU A 260 -1.93 -3.44 -24.60
CA GLU A 260 -1.49 -3.55 -25.98
C GLU A 260 -0.35 -4.59 -26.13
N SER A 261 0.70 -4.46 -25.32
CA SER A 261 1.88 -5.35 -25.36
C SER A 261 1.56 -6.79 -24.94
N TYR A 262 0.74 -6.99 -23.91
CA TYR A 262 0.31 -8.31 -23.48
C TYR A 262 -0.65 -8.97 -24.49
N ALA A 263 -1.52 -8.18 -25.14
CA ALA A 263 -2.36 -8.66 -26.23
C ALA A 263 -1.52 -9.03 -27.45
N TRP A 264 -0.46 -8.27 -27.78
CA TRP A 264 0.46 -8.63 -28.86
C TRP A 264 1.15 -9.97 -28.58
N LEU A 265 1.72 -10.14 -27.37
CA LEU A 265 2.34 -11.41 -26.95
C LEU A 265 1.36 -12.58 -27.09
N ARG A 266 0.12 -12.41 -26.60
CA ARG A 266 -0.91 -13.45 -26.58
C ARG A 266 -1.28 -13.99 -27.97
N HIS A 267 -1.29 -13.13 -28.99
CA HIS A 267 -1.78 -13.47 -30.33
C HIS A 267 -0.68 -13.67 -31.38
N ASN A 268 0.58 -13.26 -31.13
CA ASN A 268 1.67 -13.25 -32.12
C ASN A 268 2.89 -14.11 -31.71
N THR A 269 2.78 -14.92 -30.66
CA THR A 269 3.83 -15.85 -30.18
C THR A 269 3.24 -17.24 -29.94
N GLU A 270 4.06 -18.29 -29.88
CA GLU A 270 3.57 -19.64 -29.55
C GLU A 270 3.23 -19.75 -28.05
N VAL A 271 2.34 -20.67 -27.67
CA VAL A 271 1.88 -20.82 -26.27
C VAL A 271 3.03 -21.19 -25.33
N ASP A 272 3.96 -22.03 -25.79
CA ASP A 272 5.14 -22.48 -25.04
C ASP A 272 6.32 -21.49 -25.08
N ASP A 273 6.16 -20.31 -25.72
CA ASP A 273 7.22 -19.31 -25.80
C ASP A 273 7.47 -18.63 -24.44
N LYS A 274 8.68 -18.81 -23.92
CA LYS A 274 9.09 -18.22 -22.64
C LYS A 274 9.45 -16.74 -22.78
N VAL A 275 8.89 -15.93 -21.90
CA VAL A 275 9.11 -14.49 -21.79
C VAL A 275 9.91 -14.18 -20.53
N ALA A 276 11.02 -13.45 -20.68
CA ALA A 276 11.76 -12.86 -19.57
C ALA A 276 11.37 -11.39 -19.40
N SER A 277 11.05 -11.02 -18.17
CA SER A 277 10.80 -9.64 -17.72
C SER A 277 11.45 -9.45 -16.35
N TRP A 278 11.39 -8.24 -15.80
CA TRP A 278 11.59 -8.08 -14.36
C TRP A 278 10.44 -8.72 -13.57
N TRP A 279 10.69 -9.08 -12.30
CA TRP A 279 9.78 -9.92 -11.49
C TRP A 279 8.44 -9.24 -11.18
N ASP A 280 8.41 -7.91 -11.07
CA ASP A 280 7.21 -7.07 -10.91
C ASP A 280 6.07 -7.49 -11.86
N TYR A 281 6.43 -7.75 -13.14
CA TYR A 281 5.49 -7.95 -14.25
C TYR A 281 5.11 -9.42 -14.47
N GLY A 282 5.68 -10.37 -13.71
CA GLY A 282 5.49 -11.81 -13.95
C GLY A 282 4.03 -12.23 -13.89
N TYR A 283 3.31 -11.83 -12.84
CA TYR A 283 1.86 -12.13 -12.73
C TYR A 283 1.02 -11.46 -13.81
N GLN A 284 1.34 -10.22 -14.21
CA GLN A 284 0.60 -9.52 -15.27
C GLN A 284 0.79 -10.21 -16.63
N THR A 285 2.04 -10.59 -16.94
CA THR A 285 2.38 -11.32 -18.17
C THR A 285 1.66 -12.68 -18.21
N THR A 286 1.70 -13.46 -17.12
CA THR A 286 0.98 -14.74 -17.05
C THR A 286 -0.53 -14.55 -17.21
N ALA A 287 -1.15 -13.60 -16.49
CA ALA A 287 -2.60 -13.43 -16.49
C ALA A 287 -3.16 -12.81 -17.78
N MET A 288 -2.45 -11.86 -18.39
CA MET A 288 -2.93 -11.13 -19.58
C MET A 288 -2.43 -11.74 -20.88
N ALA A 289 -1.12 -12.01 -20.98
CA ALA A 289 -0.51 -12.56 -22.19
C ALA A 289 -0.68 -14.08 -22.30
N ASN A 290 -0.92 -14.78 -21.19
CA ASN A 290 -1.02 -16.24 -21.12
C ASN A 290 0.23 -16.92 -21.71
N ARG A 291 1.41 -16.59 -21.16
CA ARG A 291 2.73 -17.13 -21.56
C ARG A 291 3.56 -17.51 -20.35
N THR A 292 4.48 -18.45 -20.54
CA THR A 292 5.42 -18.88 -19.50
C THR A 292 6.40 -17.76 -19.16
N VAL A 293 6.46 -17.36 -17.89
CA VAL A 293 7.45 -16.40 -17.38
C VAL A 293 8.60 -17.09 -16.69
N ILE A 294 9.79 -16.48 -16.74
CA ILE A 294 10.99 -17.00 -16.04
C ILE A 294 10.97 -16.62 -14.55
N VAL A 295 10.58 -15.39 -14.22
CA VAL A 295 10.53 -14.88 -12.83
C VAL A 295 9.16 -14.31 -12.52
N ASP A 296 8.74 -14.46 -11.26
CA ASP A 296 7.43 -14.04 -10.77
C ASP A 296 7.53 -13.13 -9.54
N ASN A 297 6.38 -12.55 -9.17
CA ASN A 297 6.25 -11.65 -8.04
C ASN A 297 6.07 -12.41 -6.69
N ASN A 298 6.24 -13.74 -6.68
CA ASN A 298 6.28 -14.53 -5.43
C ASN A 298 7.67 -14.45 -4.79
N THR A 299 8.73 -14.33 -5.60
CA THR A 299 10.12 -14.11 -5.17
C THR A 299 10.71 -15.21 -4.27
N TRP A 300 10.23 -16.45 -4.42
CA TRP A 300 10.67 -17.59 -3.59
C TRP A 300 12.09 -18.12 -3.92
N ASN A 301 12.59 -17.89 -5.14
CA ASN A 301 13.92 -18.31 -5.59
C ASN A 301 14.78 -17.10 -5.97
N ASN A 302 15.59 -16.64 -5.02
CA ASN A 302 16.45 -15.46 -5.17
C ASN A 302 17.51 -15.63 -6.27
N THR A 303 18.15 -16.80 -6.37
CA THR A 303 19.18 -17.11 -7.36
C THR A 303 18.63 -17.00 -8.80
N HIS A 304 17.36 -17.37 -9.02
CA HIS A 304 16.73 -17.24 -10.33
C HIS A 304 16.49 -15.77 -10.71
N ILE A 305 16.03 -14.95 -9.76
CA ILE A 305 15.89 -13.49 -9.96
C ILE A 305 17.25 -12.83 -10.17
N ALA A 306 18.26 -13.22 -9.39
CA ALA A 306 19.64 -12.75 -9.56
C ALA A 306 20.22 -13.13 -10.94
N THR A 307 19.84 -14.28 -11.50
CA THR A 307 20.24 -14.70 -12.86
C THR A 307 19.63 -13.77 -13.91
N VAL A 308 18.34 -13.42 -13.81
CA VAL A 308 17.69 -12.45 -14.72
C VAL A 308 18.27 -11.04 -14.53
N GLY A 309 18.49 -10.59 -13.29
CA GLY A 309 19.13 -9.31 -13.00
C GLY A 309 20.55 -9.21 -13.56
N THR A 310 21.32 -10.30 -13.45
CA THR A 310 22.65 -10.46 -14.06
C THR A 310 22.59 -10.41 -15.58
N ALA A 311 21.61 -11.06 -16.22
CA ALA A 311 21.42 -10.96 -17.67
C ALA A 311 21.08 -9.52 -18.11
N MET A 312 20.14 -8.85 -17.44
CA MET A 312 19.73 -7.48 -17.77
C MET A 312 20.85 -6.44 -17.58
N SER A 313 21.73 -6.63 -16.59
CA SER A 313 22.86 -5.74 -16.32
C SER A 313 24.14 -6.09 -17.08
N SER A 314 24.30 -7.33 -17.54
CA SER A 314 25.44 -7.77 -18.35
C SER A 314 25.52 -7.10 -19.74
N PRO A 315 26.70 -7.09 -20.38
CA PRO A 315 26.82 -6.79 -21.80
C PRO A 315 26.03 -7.81 -22.65
N GLU A 316 25.46 -7.32 -23.76
CA GLU A 316 24.59 -8.04 -24.69
C GLU A 316 24.97 -9.51 -25.01
N LYS A 317 26.26 -9.83 -25.17
CA LYS A 317 26.69 -11.22 -25.44
C LYS A 317 26.48 -12.13 -24.23
N GLY A 318 26.93 -11.73 -23.04
CA GLY A 318 26.77 -12.54 -21.83
C GLY A 318 25.31 -12.68 -21.44
N ALA A 319 24.54 -11.61 -21.63
CA ALA A 319 23.09 -11.63 -21.45
C ALA A 319 22.38 -12.60 -22.41
N TRP A 320 22.78 -12.65 -23.69
CA TRP A 320 22.27 -13.63 -24.64
C TRP A 320 22.67 -15.07 -24.26
N GLU A 321 23.88 -15.30 -23.76
CA GLU A 321 24.33 -16.63 -23.30
C GLU A 321 23.47 -17.13 -22.12
N ILE A 322 23.11 -16.26 -21.17
CA ILE A 322 22.21 -16.59 -20.05
C ILE A 322 20.76 -16.81 -20.51
N PHE A 323 20.19 -15.91 -21.32
CA PHE A 323 18.81 -16.06 -21.78
C PHE A 323 18.64 -17.28 -22.71
N ASN A 324 19.66 -17.62 -23.52
CA ASN A 324 19.66 -18.81 -24.35
C ASN A 324 19.77 -20.11 -23.50
N SER A 325 20.50 -20.11 -22.37
CA SER A 325 20.54 -21.30 -21.49
C SER A 325 19.25 -21.50 -20.69
N LEU A 326 18.49 -20.42 -20.45
CA LEU A 326 17.14 -20.45 -19.86
C LEU A 326 16.02 -20.71 -20.89
N ASP A 327 16.37 -20.92 -22.17
CA ASP A 327 15.42 -21.14 -23.29
C ASP A 327 14.38 -19.99 -23.43
N VAL A 328 14.83 -18.75 -23.18
CA VAL A 328 14.03 -17.54 -23.36
C VAL A 328 13.96 -17.17 -24.83
N LYS A 329 12.75 -16.94 -25.35
CA LYS A 329 12.54 -16.46 -26.72
C LYS A 329 12.30 -14.96 -26.79
N TYR A 330 11.59 -14.40 -25.81
CA TYR A 330 11.22 -12.98 -25.78
C TYR A 330 11.68 -12.31 -24.48
N VAL A 331 12.14 -11.06 -24.59
CA VAL A 331 12.50 -10.19 -23.47
C VAL A 331 11.61 -8.96 -23.53
N LEU A 332 10.86 -8.73 -22.45
CA LEU A 332 10.01 -7.55 -22.26
C LEU A 332 10.73 -6.56 -21.33
N VAL A 333 10.81 -5.30 -21.74
CA VAL A 333 11.32 -4.18 -20.94
C VAL A 333 10.34 -3.01 -20.95
N VAL A 334 10.22 -2.33 -19.81
CA VAL A 334 9.39 -1.12 -19.64
C VAL A 334 10.26 0.12 -19.72
N PHE A 335 9.95 1.01 -20.66
CA PHE A 335 10.71 2.22 -20.96
C PHE A 335 9.82 3.47 -20.85
N GLY A 336 10.08 4.32 -19.87
CA GLY A 336 9.26 5.50 -19.60
C GLY A 336 9.71 6.78 -20.28
N GLY A 337 10.83 6.77 -21.00
CA GLY A 337 11.55 7.98 -21.40
C GLY A 337 10.85 8.88 -22.41
N LEU A 338 9.92 8.36 -23.23
CA LEU A 338 9.17 9.16 -24.21
C LEU A 338 8.05 9.99 -23.57
N ILE A 339 7.29 9.39 -22.65
CA ILE A 339 6.15 10.05 -21.97
C ILE A 339 6.53 10.68 -20.62
N GLY A 340 7.66 10.27 -20.03
CA GLY A 340 8.08 10.70 -18.68
C GLY A 340 7.58 9.79 -17.54
N TYR A 341 7.32 8.51 -17.81
CA TYR A 341 6.86 7.57 -16.78
C TYR A 341 8.01 7.17 -15.83
N PRO A 342 7.91 7.44 -14.52
CA PRO A 342 9.04 7.28 -13.61
C PRO A 342 9.24 5.85 -13.08
N SER A 343 8.26 4.95 -13.23
CA SER A 343 8.36 3.55 -12.75
C SER A 343 8.85 2.59 -13.85
N ASP A 344 9.80 3.06 -14.66
CA ASP A 344 10.41 2.28 -15.74
C ASP A 344 11.59 1.40 -15.26
N ASP A 345 12.02 0.48 -16.12
CA ASP A 345 13.05 -0.49 -15.73
C ASP A 345 14.44 0.14 -15.58
N ILE A 346 14.68 1.30 -16.20
CA ILE A 346 15.94 2.05 -16.03
C ILE A 346 16.00 2.70 -14.64
N ASN A 347 14.90 3.15 -14.03
CA ASN A 347 14.92 3.61 -12.63
C ASN A 347 15.01 2.44 -11.64
N LYS A 348 14.47 1.27 -11.99
CA LYS A 348 14.60 0.03 -11.20
C LYS A 348 15.95 -0.67 -11.37
N PHE A 349 16.72 -0.31 -12.40
CA PHE A 349 17.93 -1.02 -12.84
C PHE A 349 18.98 -1.23 -11.73
N LEU A 350 19.17 -0.27 -10.83
CA LEU A 350 20.14 -0.39 -9.75
C LEU A 350 19.79 -1.52 -8.77
N TRP A 351 18.51 -1.84 -8.60
CA TRP A 351 18.08 -3.03 -7.86
C TRP A 351 18.42 -4.33 -8.60
N MET A 352 18.29 -4.36 -9.93
CA MET A 352 18.71 -5.50 -10.75
C MET A 352 20.22 -5.78 -10.59
N VAL A 353 21.03 -4.71 -10.57
CA VAL A 353 22.48 -4.77 -10.33
C VAL A 353 22.79 -5.26 -8.91
N ARG A 354 22.13 -4.74 -7.88
CA ARG A 354 22.31 -5.17 -6.48
C ARG A 354 21.94 -6.63 -6.24
N ILE A 355 20.81 -7.07 -6.81
CA ILE A 355 20.30 -8.44 -6.65
C ILE A 355 21.17 -9.42 -7.44
N GLY A 356 21.56 -9.07 -8.67
CA GLY A 356 22.49 -9.86 -9.47
C GLY A 356 23.88 -9.97 -8.82
N GLY A 357 24.47 -8.84 -8.42
CA GLY A 357 25.80 -8.77 -7.81
C GLY A 357 25.90 -9.40 -6.41
N GLY A 358 24.79 -9.51 -5.68
CA GLY A 358 24.73 -10.20 -4.39
C GLY A 358 24.96 -11.71 -4.49
N GLU A 359 24.47 -12.34 -5.56
CA GLU A 359 24.66 -13.77 -5.85
C GLU A 359 25.89 -14.01 -6.75
N PHE A 360 26.16 -13.08 -7.68
CA PHE A 360 27.20 -13.20 -8.71
C PHE A 360 28.23 -12.06 -8.63
N PRO A 361 29.34 -12.21 -7.87
CA PRO A 361 30.29 -11.12 -7.55
C PRO A 361 31.05 -10.48 -8.73
N HIS A 362 30.82 -10.95 -9.96
CA HIS A 362 31.39 -10.35 -11.17
C HIS A 362 30.65 -9.08 -11.60
N ILE A 363 29.45 -8.83 -11.08
CA ILE A 363 28.69 -7.58 -11.25
C ILE A 363 28.82 -6.75 -9.98
N LYS A 364 29.35 -5.53 -10.12
CA LYS A 364 29.54 -4.59 -9.00
C LYS A 364 28.76 -3.32 -9.24
N GLU A 365 28.06 -2.83 -8.22
CA GLU A 365 27.26 -1.60 -8.31
C GLU A 365 28.12 -0.38 -8.70
N GLN A 366 29.34 -0.31 -8.17
CA GLN A 366 30.28 0.78 -8.45
C GLN A 366 30.62 0.94 -9.93
N ASP A 367 30.59 -0.14 -10.73
CA ASP A 367 30.92 -0.07 -12.16
C ASP A 367 29.84 0.68 -12.98
N TYR A 368 28.64 0.88 -12.43
CA TYR A 368 27.52 1.60 -13.05
C TYR A 368 27.37 3.04 -12.53
N LEU A 369 28.13 3.42 -11.50
CA LEU A 369 28.08 4.74 -10.86
C LEU A 369 29.32 5.55 -11.23
N ARG A 370 29.14 6.81 -11.57
CA ARG A 370 30.24 7.77 -11.77
C ARG A 370 30.26 8.75 -10.62
N ASP A 371 31.34 8.74 -9.84
CA ASP A 371 31.50 9.60 -8.67
C ASP A 371 30.31 9.47 -7.69
N GLY A 372 29.80 8.25 -7.54
CA GLY A 372 28.59 7.91 -6.76
C GLY A 372 27.25 8.16 -7.47
N ASN A 373 27.23 8.85 -8.62
CA ASN A 373 26.02 9.22 -9.33
C ASN A 373 25.63 8.21 -10.41
N TYR A 374 24.35 7.84 -10.44
CA TYR A 374 23.75 7.05 -11.51
C TYR A 374 23.30 7.95 -12.68
N ARG A 375 23.92 7.79 -13.86
CA ARG A 375 23.65 8.65 -15.04
C ARG A 375 23.63 7.82 -16.32
N VAL A 376 22.71 8.14 -17.24
CA VAL A 376 22.59 7.52 -18.58
C VAL A 376 22.85 8.49 -19.73
N ASP A 377 23.38 9.68 -19.41
CA ASP A 377 23.84 10.69 -20.37
C ASP A 377 25.25 10.38 -20.89
N ALA A 378 25.85 11.31 -21.63
CA ALA A 378 27.21 11.18 -22.16
C ALA A 378 28.30 11.05 -21.08
N GLN A 379 27.99 11.35 -19.83
CA GLN A 379 28.91 11.18 -18.69
C GLN A 379 28.71 9.84 -17.96
N GLY A 380 27.66 9.06 -18.27
CA GLY A 380 27.44 7.73 -17.71
C GLY A 380 28.64 6.78 -17.90
N THR A 381 28.77 5.77 -17.03
CA THR A 381 29.92 4.85 -17.11
C THR A 381 29.90 4.03 -18.41
N PRO A 382 31.07 3.63 -18.94
CA PRO A 382 31.12 2.74 -20.10
C PRO A 382 30.38 1.42 -19.88
N THR A 383 30.32 0.91 -18.64
CA THR A 383 29.56 -0.28 -18.26
C THR A 383 28.05 -0.04 -18.43
N MET A 384 27.54 1.09 -17.90
CA MET A 384 26.13 1.46 -18.04
C MET A 384 25.72 1.68 -19.52
N LEU A 385 26.55 2.37 -20.31
CA LEU A 385 26.27 2.63 -21.74
C LEU A 385 26.48 1.39 -22.66
N ASN A 386 26.87 0.25 -22.10
CA ASN A 386 27.04 -1.03 -22.82
C ASN A 386 26.19 -2.19 -22.27
N CYS A 387 25.52 -2.04 -21.12
CA CYS A 387 24.66 -3.06 -20.54
C CYS A 387 23.46 -3.38 -21.46
N LEU A 388 22.87 -4.57 -21.30
CA LEU A 388 21.72 -4.97 -22.10
C LEU A 388 20.53 -4.04 -21.85
N MET A 389 20.19 -3.72 -20.60
CA MET A 389 19.03 -2.87 -20.28
C MET A 389 19.08 -1.50 -20.97
N TYR A 390 20.22 -0.79 -20.91
CA TYR A 390 20.39 0.48 -21.64
C TYR A 390 20.17 0.29 -23.14
N LYS A 391 20.73 -0.78 -23.72
CA LYS A 391 20.58 -1.07 -25.15
C LYS A 391 19.13 -1.39 -25.54
N LEU A 392 18.39 -2.14 -24.73
CA LEU A 392 17.00 -2.48 -25.04
C LEU A 392 16.08 -1.25 -24.88
N CYS A 393 16.21 -0.49 -23.80
CA CYS A 393 15.35 0.68 -23.60
C CYS A 393 15.61 1.79 -24.63
N TYR A 394 16.87 2.11 -24.95
CA TYR A 394 17.22 3.21 -25.84
C TYR A 394 17.45 2.83 -27.31
N TYR A 395 17.15 1.60 -27.73
CA TYR A 395 17.32 1.21 -29.13
C TYR A 395 16.51 2.13 -30.05
N ARG A 396 17.18 2.79 -31.01
CA ARG A 396 16.57 3.75 -31.95
C ARG A 396 15.87 4.97 -31.30
N PHE A 397 16.05 5.23 -30.01
CA PHE A 397 15.39 6.35 -29.32
C PHE A 397 15.85 7.73 -29.82
N ALA A 398 17.07 7.85 -30.33
CA ALA A 398 17.53 9.07 -31.01
C ALA A 398 16.80 9.36 -32.34
N GLU A 399 16.06 8.40 -32.91
CA GLU A 399 15.33 8.57 -34.17
C GLU A 399 13.96 9.27 -33.98
N THR A 400 13.44 9.41 -32.76
CA THR A 400 12.14 10.09 -32.52
C THR A 400 12.29 11.61 -32.62
N ASP A 401 13.22 12.17 -31.84
CA ASP A 401 13.36 13.61 -31.60
C ASP A 401 14.69 14.16 -32.18
N GLY A 402 15.48 13.30 -32.86
CA GLY A 402 16.84 13.59 -33.35
C GLY A 402 17.91 13.74 -32.26
N LYS A 403 17.51 14.19 -31.06
CA LYS A 403 18.37 14.36 -29.88
C LYS A 403 18.38 13.11 -29.00
N GLY A 404 17.24 12.44 -28.83
CA GLY A 404 17.07 11.36 -27.87
C GLY A 404 17.03 11.90 -26.43
N PHE A 405 16.06 12.77 -26.14
CA PHE A 405 15.90 13.39 -24.83
C PHE A 405 14.97 12.55 -23.95
N ASP A 406 15.46 12.06 -22.82
CA ASP A 406 14.67 11.27 -21.88
C ASP A 406 13.84 12.21 -20.98
N ARG A 407 12.51 12.17 -21.10
CA ARG A 407 11.61 13.03 -20.32
C ARG A 407 11.47 12.61 -18.86
N ALA A 408 11.66 11.33 -18.54
CA ALA A 408 11.61 10.84 -17.16
C ALA A 408 12.84 11.31 -16.37
N ARG A 409 14.00 11.40 -17.03
CA ARG A 409 15.29 11.77 -16.44
C ARG A 409 15.72 13.22 -16.69
N ARG A 410 15.07 13.89 -17.65
CA ARG A 410 15.29 15.28 -18.07
C ARG A 410 16.70 15.57 -18.60
N TYR A 411 17.29 14.62 -19.33
CA TYR A 411 18.56 14.83 -20.02
C TYR A 411 18.69 14.00 -21.31
N GLU A 412 19.67 14.36 -22.14
CA GLU A 412 19.98 13.71 -23.41
C GLU A 412 20.79 12.41 -23.20
N ILE A 413 20.46 11.35 -23.94
CA ILE A 413 21.12 10.05 -23.80
C ILE A 413 22.58 10.09 -24.28
N GLY A 414 23.47 9.37 -23.58
CA GLY A 414 24.90 9.39 -23.91
C GLY A 414 25.25 8.70 -25.22
N ARG A 415 24.70 7.51 -25.44
CA ARG A 415 24.95 6.71 -26.63
C ARG A 415 23.69 6.60 -27.48
N LYS A 416 23.63 7.44 -28.52
CA LYS A 416 22.49 7.60 -29.43
C LYS A 416 22.34 6.48 -30.46
N HIS A 417 23.45 6.03 -31.04
CA HIS A 417 23.45 5.08 -32.16
C HIS A 417 24.24 3.81 -31.82
N PHE A 418 23.55 2.67 -31.88
CA PHE A 418 24.12 1.34 -31.73
C PHE A 418 23.19 0.32 -32.42
N LYS A 419 23.68 -0.91 -32.64
CA LYS A 419 22.92 -1.98 -33.29
C LYS A 419 22.88 -3.20 -32.40
N LEU A 420 21.71 -3.84 -32.31
CA LEU A 420 21.53 -5.11 -31.61
C LEU A 420 21.97 -6.27 -32.51
N THR A 421 22.92 -7.05 -32.02
CA THR A 421 23.56 -8.18 -32.73
C THR A 421 22.96 -9.53 -32.36
N HIS A 422 22.50 -9.68 -31.10
CA HIS A 422 21.93 -10.91 -30.52
C HIS A 422 20.41 -10.83 -30.27
N PHE A 423 19.84 -9.63 -30.32
CA PHE A 423 18.40 -9.37 -30.14
C PHE A 423 17.84 -8.67 -31.38
N GLU A 424 16.55 -8.85 -31.65
CA GLU A 424 15.76 -8.04 -32.59
C GLU A 424 14.54 -7.44 -31.91
N GLU A 425 14.23 -6.20 -32.26
CA GLU A 425 12.97 -5.56 -31.89
C GLU A 425 11.85 -6.22 -32.69
N VAL A 426 10.83 -6.73 -32.01
CA VAL A 426 9.65 -7.35 -32.65
C VAL A 426 8.37 -6.54 -32.42
N PHE A 427 8.29 -5.82 -31.30
CA PHE A 427 7.16 -4.97 -30.97
C PHE A 427 7.58 -3.85 -30.02
N THR A 428 7.06 -2.65 -30.25
CA THR A 428 7.18 -1.47 -29.36
C THR A 428 5.81 -0.79 -29.41
N THR A 429 5.23 -0.49 -28.24
CA THR A 429 3.88 0.07 -28.12
C THR A 429 3.78 1.51 -28.65
N GLN A 430 2.55 2.00 -28.82
CA GLN A 430 2.29 3.33 -29.39
C GLN A 430 3.10 4.46 -28.73
N HIS A 431 3.19 4.48 -27.39
CA HIS A 431 3.89 5.50 -26.61
C HIS A 431 5.27 5.03 -26.11
N TRP A 432 5.77 3.91 -26.66
CA TRP A 432 7.04 3.28 -26.34
C TRP A 432 7.19 2.82 -24.88
N MET A 433 6.08 2.73 -24.12
CA MET A 433 6.07 2.29 -22.73
C MET A 433 6.60 0.87 -22.55
N VAL A 434 6.25 -0.04 -23.46
CA VAL A 434 6.70 -1.44 -23.42
C VAL A 434 7.36 -1.81 -24.73
N ARG A 435 8.51 -2.47 -24.64
CA ARG A 435 9.31 -2.92 -25.78
C ARG A 435 9.60 -4.41 -25.64
N ILE A 436 9.39 -5.14 -26.72
CA ILE A 436 9.54 -6.58 -26.78
C ILE A 436 10.62 -6.92 -27.80
N TYR A 437 11.61 -7.67 -27.33
CA TYR A 437 12.75 -8.12 -28.11
C TYR A 437 12.73 -9.64 -28.23
N LYS A 438 13.01 -10.16 -29.41
CA LYS A 438 13.21 -11.59 -29.64
C LYS A 438 14.69 -11.94 -29.63
N LEU A 439 15.05 -13.08 -29.04
CA LEU A 439 16.40 -13.61 -29.12
C LEU A 439 16.67 -14.14 -30.52
N LYS A 440 17.80 -13.74 -31.10
CA LYS A 440 18.28 -14.31 -32.36
C LYS A 440 18.84 -15.71 -32.12
N PRO A 441 18.56 -16.68 -33.02
CA PRO A 441 19.18 -18.00 -32.93
C PRO A 441 20.69 -17.91 -33.07
N GLN A 442 21.39 -18.89 -32.52
CA GLN A 442 22.84 -19.01 -32.65
C GLN A 442 23.22 -19.06 -34.15
N LYS A 443 24.28 -18.33 -34.53
CA LYS A 443 24.69 -18.25 -35.94
C LYS A 443 25.20 -19.60 -36.42
N ASN A 444 24.50 -20.21 -37.38
CA ASN A 444 24.85 -21.47 -38.04
C ASN A 444 26.26 -21.54 -38.65
N ARG A 445 27.00 -20.42 -38.72
CA ARG A 445 28.39 -20.39 -39.17
C ARG A 445 29.20 -19.35 -38.41
N VAL A 446 30.23 -19.80 -37.68
CA VAL A 446 31.24 -18.92 -37.10
C VAL A 446 32.10 -18.36 -38.23
N ARG A 447 32.03 -17.05 -38.49
CA ARG A 447 33.02 -16.37 -39.34
C ARG A 447 34.35 -16.31 -38.58
N GLY A 448 35.26 -17.22 -38.90
CA GLY A 448 36.64 -17.15 -38.41
C GLY A 448 37.26 -15.79 -38.75
N LYS A 449 38.00 -15.20 -37.80
CA LYS A 449 38.71 -13.92 -37.96
C LYS A 449 39.96 -14.08 -38.83
N LEU A 450 39.79 -14.49 -40.09
CA LEU A 450 40.84 -14.38 -41.10
C LEU A 450 41.09 -12.89 -41.34
N LYS A 451 42.26 -12.40 -40.89
CA LYS A 451 42.82 -11.10 -41.30
C LYS A 451 43.19 -11.16 -42.79
N LEU A 452 42.19 -11.09 -43.66
CA LEU A 452 42.40 -10.77 -45.06
C LEU A 452 42.99 -9.36 -45.13
N LYS A 453 44.29 -9.27 -45.47
CA LYS A 453 44.90 -8.00 -45.88
C LYS A 453 44.06 -7.45 -47.03
N LEU A 454 43.38 -6.31 -46.83
CA LEU A 454 42.70 -5.62 -47.93
C LEU A 454 43.75 -5.22 -48.96
N LYS A 455 43.78 -5.91 -50.11
CA LYS A 455 44.21 -5.25 -51.34
C LYS A 455 43.10 -4.28 -51.74
N SER A 456 43.45 -3.03 -52.00
CA SER A 456 42.53 -2.03 -52.54
C SER A 456 42.04 -2.49 -53.91
N SER A 457 40.73 -2.78 -53.99
CA SER A 457 40.05 -2.94 -55.27
C SER A 457 39.29 -1.64 -55.54
N SER A 458 39.84 -0.81 -56.41
CA SER A 458 39.10 0.28 -57.04
C SER A 458 37.94 -0.33 -57.84
N LYS A 459 36.71 0.08 -57.53
CA LYS A 459 35.53 -0.32 -58.31
C LYS A 459 35.41 0.57 -59.54
N THR A 460 36.09 0.20 -60.62
CA THR A 460 35.68 0.64 -61.96
C THR A 460 34.62 -0.33 -62.48
N SER A 461 33.47 0.19 -62.90
CA SER A 461 32.37 -0.63 -63.41
C SER A 461 32.71 -1.17 -64.81
N LEU A 462 33.11 -2.44 -64.89
CA LEU A 462 33.35 -3.14 -66.15
C LEU A 462 32.83 -4.59 -66.08
N MET A 463 32.42 -5.09 -67.25
CA MET A 463 31.52 -6.24 -67.37
C MET A 463 32.03 -7.52 -66.69
N ARG A 464 31.10 -8.23 -66.05
CA ARG A 464 31.32 -9.50 -65.36
C ARG A 464 31.48 -10.66 -66.36
N LYS A 465 32.62 -10.74 -67.07
CA LYS A 465 33.03 -11.98 -67.75
C LYS A 465 33.47 -12.99 -66.69
N GLY A 466 32.77 -14.12 -66.60
CA GLY A 466 33.12 -15.21 -65.70
C GLY A 466 34.42 -15.87 -66.12
N ALA A 467 35.43 -15.86 -65.24
CA ALA A 467 36.68 -16.58 -65.46
C ALA A 467 36.48 -18.08 -65.20
N GLY A 468 36.01 -18.80 -66.22
CA GLY A 468 36.12 -20.26 -66.25
C GLY A 468 37.60 -20.64 -66.27
N LYS A 469 38.02 -21.50 -65.33
CA LYS A 469 39.34 -22.15 -65.42
C LYS A 469 39.38 -22.96 -66.71
N LYS A 470 40.33 -22.69 -67.61
CA LYS A 470 40.63 -23.60 -68.71
C LYS A 470 41.16 -24.92 -68.12
N ASN A 471 40.59 -26.04 -68.55
CA ASN A 471 41.23 -27.35 -68.36
C ASN A 471 42.55 -27.36 -69.17
N PRO A 472 43.65 -27.90 -68.63
CA PRO A 472 44.92 -27.99 -69.35
C PRO A 472 45.00 -29.19 -70.33
N TRP A 473 43.86 -29.79 -70.72
CA TRP A 473 43.77 -31.01 -71.54
C TRP A 473 42.54 -31.03 -72.48
N GLN A 474 42.19 -29.88 -73.09
CA GLN A 474 41.28 -29.78 -74.24
C GLN A 474 41.71 -28.63 -75.15
#